data_AF-A0A3N5UBI3-F1
#
_entry.id   AF-A0A3N5UBI3-F1
#
_cell.length_a   1.000
_cell.length_b   1.000
_cell.length_c   1.000
_cell.angle_alpha   90.00
_cell.angle_beta   90.00
_cell.angle_gamma   90.00
#
_symmetry.space_group_name_H-M   'P 1'
#
loop_
_entity.id
_entity.type
_entity.pdbx_description
1 polymer ?
#
loop_
_entity_poly.entity_id
_entity_poly.type
_entity_poly.pdbx_seq_one_letter_code
_entity_poly.pdbx_strand_id
1 'polypeptide(L)'
;LKDKHYIVSDGKAVIVDDFTGRIMPDRSWRDGLHQAIEAKEGLEVTAWKDTYARISFQRFFRSYKHLAGMTGTAQEAAGEFWQIYNLPVVTIPTNRPCIRRVLPDIVLSGKEIKWQRLVQEIRKVHDNGRPILVGTRSVRDSEYLSILLTAEHLDHQVLNAVRHREEAQIVAEAGQPGRITVATNMAGRGTDIKLGRGVAELAGLHVIAAERNESGRIDRQLFGRCARQGDPGSAQAIVSLEDEFVCRYATHLAGHLKRRHAQASGDLSSILARTTFHLAQYRADRFALSQRKAVMRADHWLDETIGFAGKT
;
A
#
# COMPACT_ATOMS: atom_id res chain seq x y z
N LEU A 1 12.88 9.84 4.93
CA LEU A 1 12.73 10.76 3.78
C LEU A 1 13.36 10.10 2.57
N LYS A 2 14.69 9.91 2.57
CA LYS A 2 15.41 8.98 1.68
C LYS A 2 14.86 7.55 1.82
N ASP A 3 14.78 6.82 0.71
CA ASP A 3 14.31 5.44 0.54
C ASP A 3 12.85 5.18 0.93
N LYS A 4 12.09 6.26 1.13
CA LYS A 4 10.67 6.21 1.46
C LYS A 4 9.84 7.18 0.62
N HIS A 5 10.25 8.45 0.57
CA HIS A 5 9.57 9.49 -0.22
C HIS A 5 10.36 9.85 -1.49
N TYR A 6 11.65 9.50 -1.56
CA TYR A 6 12.47 9.57 -2.78
C TYR A 6 13.63 8.59 -2.74
N ILE A 7 14.18 8.34 -3.93
CA ILE A 7 15.45 7.68 -4.16
C ILE A 7 16.41 8.62 -4.90
N VAL A 8 17.70 8.33 -4.85
CA VAL A 8 18.69 9.00 -5.70
C VAL A 8 19.03 8.06 -6.86
N SER A 9 18.76 8.48 -8.10
CA SER A 9 19.07 7.73 -9.32
C SER A 9 19.72 8.67 -10.31
N ASP A 10 20.80 8.23 -10.96
CA ASP A 10 21.51 8.98 -12.01
C ASP A 10 21.88 10.42 -11.62
N GLY A 11 22.29 10.61 -10.35
CA GLY A 11 22.66 11.93 -9.83
C GLY A 11 21.47 12.88 -9.59
N LYS A 12 20.23 12.38 -9.60
CA LYS A 12 19.01 13.17 -9.34
C LYS A 12 18.18 12.59 -8.21
N ALA A 13 17.52 13.47 -7.45
CA ALA A 13 16.54 13.05 -6.45
C ALA A 13 15.18 12.80 -7.13
N VAL A 14 14.71 11.55 -7.13
CA VAL A 14 13.45 11.15 -7.78
C VAL A 14 12.41 10.80 -6.74
N ILE A 15 11.25 11.46 -6.80
CA ILE A 15 10.14 11.24 -5.85
C ILE A 15 9.56 9.84 -6.05
N VAL A 16 9.25 9.17 -4.95
CA VAL A 16 8.53 7.88 -4.94
C VAL A 16 7.11 8.11 -4.43
N ASP A 17 6.12 7.57 -5.14
CA ASP A 17 4.72 7.60 -4.71
C ASP A 17 4.52 6.67 -3.49
N ASP A 18 4.10 7.25 -2.36
CA ASP A 18 3.95 6.55 -1.08
C ASP A 18 3.04 5.32 -1.11
N PHE A 19 2.09 5.24 -2.05
CA PHE A 19 1.08 4.17 -2.10
C PHE A 19 1.37 3.11 -3.15
N THR A 20 2.05 3.49 -4.22
CA THR A 20 2.34 2.59 -5.34
C THR A 20 3.80 2.14 -5.37
N GLY A 21 4.68 2.84 -4.67
CA GLY A 21 6.14 2.65 -4.76
C GLY A 21 6.74 3.10 -6.09
N ARG A 22 5.94 3.71 -7.00
CA ARG A 22 6.40 4.09 -8.32
C ARG A 22 7.25 5.35 -8.27
N ILE A 23 8.34 5.35 -9.02
CA ILE A 23 9.16 6.54 -9.26
C ILE A 23 8.40 7.56 -10.12
N MET A 24 8.58 8.82 -9.80
CA MET A 24 7.95 9.97 -10.47
C MET A 24 9.04 10.95 -10.92
N PRO A 25 9.81 10.61 -11.97
CA PRO A 25 10.99 11.38 -12.38
C PRO A 25 10.67 12.81 -12.81
N ASP A 26 9.46 13.04 -13.34
CA ASP A 26 9.03 14.36 -13.80
C ASP A 26 8.36 15.21 -12.72
N ARG A 27 8.49 14.81 -11.44
CA ARG A 27 7.90 15.53 -10.31
C ARG A 27 8.99 16.08 -9.38
N SER A 28 8.79 17.31 -8.93
CA SER A 28 9.60 17.97 -7.91
C SER A 28 8.74 18.47 -6.75
N TRP A 29 9.32 18.59 -5.56
CA TRP A 29 8.66 19.28 -4.45
C TRP A 29 8.74 20.80 -4.63
N ARG A 30 7.81 21.52 -3.97
CA ARG A 30 7.65 22.97 -4.09
C ARG A 30 8.43 23.73 -3.01
N ASP A 31 8.43 25.05 -3.12
CA ASP A 31 8.91 25.99 -2.12
C ASP A 31 10.37 25.77 -1.72
N GLY A 32 11.19 25.38 -2.70
CA GLY A 32 12.62 25.08 -2.50
C GLY A 32 12.91 23.74 -1.84
N LEU A 33 11.89 22.95 -1.47
CA LEU A 33 12.09 21.68 -0.76
C LEU A 33 12.85 20.66 -1.63
N HIS A 34 12.65 20.67 -2.95
CA HIS A 34 13.38 19.77 -3.84
C HIS A 34 14.86 20.13 -3.89
N GLN A 35 15.17 21.42 -4.07
CA GLN A 35 16.53 21.95 -4.04
C GLN A 35 17.22 21.70 -2.69
N ALA A 36 16.48 21.81 -1.58
CA ALA A 36 17.01 21.49 -0.25
C ALA A 36 17.37 20.00 -0.12
N ILE A 37 16.60 19.11 -0.73
CA ILE A 37 16.90 17.67 -0.76
C ILE A 37 18.10 17.38 -1.68
N GLU A 38 18.17 18.00 -2.85
CA GLU A 38 19.33 17.90 -3.75
C GLU A 38 20.61 18.36 -3.04
N ALA A 39 20.59 19.53 -2.39
CA ALA A 39 21.72 20.04 -1.63
C ALA A 39 22.10 19.12 -0.46
N LYS A 40 21.11 18.57 0.26
CA LYS A 40 21.34 17.63 1.36
C LYS A 40 22.03 16.34 0.89
N GLU A 41 21.66 15.83 -0.29
CA GLU A 41 22.24 14.61 -0.86
C GLU A 41 23.52 14.89 -1.67
N GLY A 42 24.01 16.15 -1.71
CA GLY A 42 25.22 16.54 -2.42
C GLY A 42 25.07 16.51 -3.95
N LEU A 43 23.85 16.63 -4.46
CA LEU A 43 23.54 16.66 -5.89
C LEU A 43 23.65 18.08 -6.44
N GLU A 44 23.81 18.21 -7.77
CA GLU A 44 23.74 19.50 -8.44
C GLU A 44 22.34 20.09 -8.25
N VAL A 45 22.28 21.29 -7.65
CA VAL A 45 21.01 21.94 -7.34
C VAL A 45 20.36 22.44 -8.62
N THR A 46 19.18 21.92 -8.90
CA THR A 46 18.43 22.31 -10.10
C THR A 46 17.91 23.74 -10.00
N ALA A 47 17.96 24.46 -11.12
CA ALA A 47 17.43 25.81 -11.21
C ALA A 47 15.93 25.86 -10.85
N TRP A 48 15.50 26.99 -10.30
CA TRP A 48 14.12 27.19 -9.92
C TRP A 48 13.20 27.10 -11.15
N LYS A 49 12.08 26.37 -11.03
CA LYS A 49 11.10 26.16 -12.11
C LYS A 49 9.83 26.95 -11.80
N ASP A 50 9.46 27.84 -12.70
CA ASP A 50 8.18 28.53 -12.65
C ASP A 50 7.03 27.59 -13.05
N THR A 51 5.95 27.61 -12.27
CA THR A 51 4.74 26.83 -12.59
C THR A 51 3.82 27.67 -13.48
N TYR A 52 3.85 27.43 -14.79
CA TYR A 52 2.98 28.13 -15.75
C TYR A 52 1.50 27.76 -15.63
N ALA A 53 1.19 26.49 -15.38
CA ALA A 53 -0.18 26.00 -15.27
C ALA A 53 -0.27 24.85 -14.27
N ARG A 54 -1.44 24.73 -13.61
CA ARG A 54 -1.74 23.66 -12.66
C ARG A 54 -3.20 23.27 -12.75
N ILE A 55 -3.47 21.97 -12.69
CA ILE A 55 -4.81 21.42 -12.56
C ILE A 55 -4.77 20.23 -11.59
N SER A 56 -5.76 20.10 -10.72
CA SER A 56 -5.91 18.90 -9.89
C SER A 56 -6.46 17.73 -10.72
N PHE A 57 -6.24 16.49 -10.27
CA PHE A 57 -6.86 15.33 -10.93
C PHE A 57 -8.39 15.42 -10.90
N GLN A 58 -8.95 15.92 -9.81
CA GLN A 58 -10.39 16.07 -9.66
C GLN A 58 -10.94 17.00 -10.75
N ARG A 59 -10.33 18.16 -10.93
CA ARG A 59 -10.72 19.11 -11.98
C ARG A 59 -10.44 18.57 -13.38
N PHE A 60 -9.29 17.94 -13.58
CA PHE A 60 -8.91 17.34 -14.86
C PHE A 60 -9.91 16.29 -15.33
N PHE A 61 -10.31 15.33 -14.48
CA PHE A 61 -11.26 14.31 -14.90
C PHE A 61 -12.70 14.87 -15.05
N ARG A 62 -13.05 15.94 -14.34
CA ARG A 62 -14.34 16.62 -14.51
C ARG A 62 -14.50 17.34 -15.85
N SER A 63 -13.42 17.61 -16.58
CA SER A 63 -13.51 18.23 -17.91
C SER A 63 -13.96 17.26 -19.00
N TYR A 64 -13.97 15.96 -18.73
CA TYR A 64 -14.41 14.95 -19.70
C TYR A 64 -15.94 14.91 -19.76
N LYS A 65 -16.50 14.97 -20.98
CA LYS A 65 -17.94 14.85 -21.22
C LYS A 65 -18.52 13.53 -20.71
N HIS A 66 -17.75 12.44 -20.87
CA HIS A 66 -18.10 11.12 -20.39
C HIS A 66 -16.94 10.59 -19.55
N LEU A 67 -17.23 10.21 -18.32
CA LEU A 67 -16.26 9.66 -17.39
C LEU A 67 -16.80 8.33 -16.86
N ALA A 68 -15.94 7.31 -16.86
CA ALA A 68 -16.22 6.00 -16.29
C ALA A 68 -14.92 5.43 -15.69
N GLY A 69 -15.05 4.45 -14.81
CA GLY A 69 -13.91 3.81 -14.18
C GLY A 69 -14.24 2.42 -13.66
N MET A 70 -13.20 1.60 -13.49
CA MET A 70 -13.32 0.25 -12.95
C MET A 70 -12.29 0.02 -11.85
N THR A 71 -12.70 -0.66 -10.79
CA THR A 71 -11.81 -1.13 -9.72
C THR A 71 -12.53 -2.18 -8.88
N GLY A 72 -11.79 -3.11 -8.28
CA GLY A 72 -12.35 -4.08 -7.33
C GLY A 72 -12.71 -3.48 -5.97
N THR A 73 -12.37 -2.21 -5.71
CA THR A 73 -12.52 -1.59 -4.39
C THR A 73 -13.11 -0.17 -4.43
N ALA A 74 -14.15 0.07 -5.24
CA ALA A 74 -14.81 1.39 -5.33
C ALA A 74 -15.85 1.63 -4.23
N GLN A 75 -16.46 0.57 -3.69
CA GLN A 75 -17.65 0.68 -2.82
C GLN A 75 -17.43 1.57 -1.59
N GLU A 76 -16.25 1.51 -0.97
CA GLU A 76 -15.92 2.31 0.23
C GLU A 76 -15.81 3.80 -0.08
N ALA A 77 -15.45 4.12 -1.33
CA ALA A 77 -15.28 5.49 -1.81
C ALA A 77 -16.48 5.97 -2.63
N ALA A 78 -17.60 5.25 -2.64
CA ALA A 78 -18.77 5.57 -3.46
C ALA A 78 -19.30 6.99 -3.19
N GLY A 79 -19.36 7.40 -1.92
CA GLY A 79 -19.77 8.76 -1.56
C GLY A 79 -18.83 9.83 -2.11
N GLU A 80 -17.52 9.55 -2.16
CA GLU A 80 -16.53 10.48 -2.73
C GLU A 80 -16.61 10.53 -4.26
N PHE A 81 -16.79 9.39 -4.93
CA PHE A 81 -17.02 9.33 -6.37
C PHE A 81 -18.25 10.12 -6.79
N TRP A 82 -19.34 10.00 -6.03
CA TRP A 82 -20.54 10.78 -6.27
C TRP A 82 -20.30 12.27 -6.03
N GLN A 83 -19.75 12.65 -4.88
CA GLN A 83 -19.55 14.06 -4.52
C GLN A 83 -18.59 14.81 -5.45
N ILE A 84 -17.54 14.15 -5.96
CA ILE A 84 -16.51 14.80 -6.77
C ILE A 84 -16.81 14.69 -8.26
N TYR A 85 -17.26 13.52 -8.72
CA TYR A 85 -17.36 13.21 -10.14
C TYR A 85 -18.80 12.94 -10.62
N ASN A 86 -19.79 12.98 -9.73
CA ASN A 86 -21.16 12.53 -10.00
C ASN A 86 -21.21 11.10 -10.58
N LEU A 87 -20.28 10.25 -10.14
CA LEU A 87 -20.19 8.86 -10.60
C LEU A 87 -20.84 7.91 -9.60
N PRO A 88 -21.93 7.21 -9.98
CA PRO A 88 -22.46 6.13 -9.17
C PRO A 88 -21.50 4.92 -9.21
N VAL A 89 -21.39 4.22 -8.09
CA VAL A 89 -20.62 2.98 -7.98
C VAL A 89 -21.58 1.80 -8.03
N VAL A 90 -21.38 0.92 -9.01
CA VAL A 90 -22.14 -0.32 -9.17
C VAL A 90 -21.22 -1.49 -8.88
N THR A 91 -21.61 -2.35 -7.93
CA THR A 91 -20.87 -3.58 -7.62
C THR A 91 -21.32 -4.68 -8.58
N ILE A 92 -20.41 -5.10 -9.46
CA ILE A 92 -20.66 -6.23 -10.37
C ILE A 92 -20.44 -7.55 -9.61
N PRO A 93 -21.38 -8.51 -9.67
CA PRO A 93 -21.20 -9.83 -9.08
C PRO A 93 -19.95 -10.53 -9.61
N THR A 94 -19.30 -11.31 -8.75
CA THR A 94 -18.14 -12.11 -9.15
C THR A 94 -18.58 -13.28 -10.02
N ASN A 95 -17.79 -13.62 -11.05
CA ASN A 95 -18.05 -14.78 -11.93
C ASN A 95 -18.21 -16.10 -11.16
N ARG A 96 -17.41 -16.29 -10.10
CA ARG A 96 -17.49 -17.43 -9.18
C ARG A 96 -17.50 -16.93 -7.75
N PRO A 97 -18.13 -17.67 -6.81
CA PRO A 97 -18.15 -17.29 -5.40
C PRO A 97 -16.73 -17.12 -4.83
N CYS A 98 -16.51 -16.05 -4.06
CA CYS A 98 -15.25 -15.84 -3.36
C CYS A 98 -15.19 -16.71 -2.11
N ILE A 99 -14.28 -17.69 -2.07
CA ILE A 99 -14.08 -18.59 -0.91
C ILE A 99 -12.85 -18.22 -0.07
N ARG A 100 -12.37 -16.97 -0.18
CA ARG A 100 -11.19 -16.47 0.53
C ARG A 100 -11.38 -16.56 2.04
N ARG A 101 -10.38 -17.10 2.74
CA ARG A 101 -10.34 -17.10 4.20
C ARG A 101 -9.47 -15.94 4.71
N VAL A 102 -10.09 -14.95 5.35
CA VAL A 102 -9.34 -13.90 6.05
C VAL A 102 -9.07 -14.39 7.47
N LEU A 103 -7.80 -14.67 7.76
CA LEU A 103 -7.36 -15.09 9.08
C LEU A 103 -7.32 -13.88 10.02
N PRO A 104 -7.53 -14.09 11.33
CA PRO A 104 -7.42 -13.01 12.29
C PRO A 104 -6.02 -12.39 12.31
N ASP A 105 -5.97 -11.06 12.43
CA ASP A 105 -4.70 -10.32 12.52
C ASP A 105 -3.91 -10.74 13.75
N ILE A 106 -2.60 -10.94 13.56
CA ILE A 106 -1.61 -11.15 14.62
C ILE A 106 -1.06 -9.78 15.01
N VAL A 107 -1.21 -9.39 16.28
CA VAL A 107 -0.75 -8.09 16.77
C VAL A 107 0.39 -8.30 17.75
N LEU A 108 1.52 -7.62 17.51
CA LEU A 108 2.74 -7.79 18.29
C LEU A 108 3.15 -6.47 18.95
N SER A 109 3.90 -6.60 20.05
CA SER A 109 4.29 -5.46 20.89
C SER A 109 5.34 -4.57 20.23
N GLY A 110 6.32 -5.16 19.54
CA GLY A 110 7.45 -4.47 18.90
C GLY A 110 7.74 -4.93 17.48
N LYS A 111 8.55 -4.16 16.74
CA LYS A 111 8.89 -4.46 15.34
C LYS A 111 9.77 -5.69 15.19
N GLU A 112 10.76 -5.87 16.05
CA GLU A 112 11.70 -6.99 15.97
C GLU A 112 10.97 -8.33 16.16
N ILE A 113 10.06 -8.40 17.14
CA ILE A 113 9.21 -9.57 17.37
C ILE A 113 8.27 -9.79 16.18
N LYS A 114 7.76 -8.71 15.56
CA LYS A 114 6.97 -8.79 14.32
C LYS A 114 7.73 -9.47 13.21
N TRP A 115 8.95 -9.05 12.95
CA TRP A 115 9.76 -9.62 11.87
C TRP A 115 10.10 -11.09 12.12
N GLN A 116 10.47 -11.45 13.35
CA GLN A 116 10.70 -12.85 13.73
C GLN A 116 9.43 -13.70 13.53
N ARG A 117 8.28 -13.22 13.98
CA ARG A 117 7.01 -13.94 13.82
C ARG A 117 6.59 -14.06 12.36
N LEU A 118 6.79 -13.00 11.57
CA LEU A 118 6.51 -13.00 10.13
C LEU A 118 7.31 -14.10 9.42
N VAL A 119 8.62 -14.20 9.69
CA VAL A 119 9.49 -15.22 9.10
C VAL A 119 9.08 -16.64 9.56
N GLN A 120 8.70 -16.81 10.83
CA GLN A 120 8.19 -18.10 11.34
C GLN A 120 6.90 -18.53 10.63
N GLU A 121 5.95 -17.62 10.40
CA GLU A 121 4.72 -17.92 9.67
C GLU A 121 5.00 -18.21 8.19
N ILE A 122 5.94 -17.47 7.57
CA ILE A 122 6.37 -17.74 6.20
C ILE A 122 6.95 -19.15 6.09
N ARG A 123 7.90 -19.51 6.97
CA ARG A 123 8.49 -20.86 7.01
C ARG A 123 7.41 -21.93 7.17
N LYS A 124 6.56 -21.81 8.18
CA LYS A 124 5.48 -22.78 8.44
C LYS A 124 4.59 -23.02 7.22
N VAL A 125 4.26 -21.96 6.47
CA VAL A 125 3.43 -22.08 5.27
C VAL A 125 4.23 -22.62 4.08
N HIS A 126 5.49 -22.19 3.94
CA HIS A 126 6.38 -22.61 2.88
C HIS A 126 6.78 -24.09 2.98
N ASP A 127 6.98 -24.61 4.20
CA ASP A 127 7.31 -26.02 4.47
C ASP A 127 6.23 -26.97 3.94
N ASN A 128 4.98 -26.50 3.81
CA ASN A 128 3.88 -27.24 3.20
C ASN A 128 3.80 -27.07 1.67
N GLY A 129 4.79 -26.41 1.04
CA GLY A 129 4.84 -26.13 -0.40
C GLY A 129 3.87 -25.05 -0.88
N ARG A 130 3.22 -24.32 0.02
CA ARG A 130 2.19 -23.34 -0.34
C ARG A 130 2.83 -21.99 -0.74
N PRO A 131 2.41 -21.36 -1.85
CA PRO A 131 2.94 -20.06 -2.25
C PRO A 131 2.49 -18.92 -1.33
N ILE A 132 3.37 -17.94 -1.17
CA ILE A 132 3.21 -16.82 -0.26
C ILE A 132 3.50 -15.50 -0.99
N LEU A 133 2.59 -14.54 -0.84
CA LEU A 133 2.80 -13.15 -1.22
C LEU A 133 2.83 -12.28 0.04
N VAL A 134 3.96 -11.63 0.32
CA VAL A 134 4.12 -10.70 1.44
C VAL A 134 4.05 -9.27 0.92
N GLY A 135 3.12 -8.47 1.43
CA GLY A 135 3.04 -7.04 1.17
C GLY A 135 3.70 -6.24 2.28
N THR A 136 4.69 -5.42 1.94
CA THR A 136 5.32 -4.45 2.84
C THR A 136 4.91 -3.02 2.44
N ARG A 137 5.23 -2.01 3.26
CA ARG A 137 4.89 -0.61 2.97
C ARG A 137 6.03 0.18 2.32
N SER A 138 7.27 -0.25 2.48
CA SER A 138 8.43 0.46 1.97
C SER A 138 9.47 -0.47 1.37
N VAL A 139 10.30 0.05 0.47
CA VAL A 139 11.44 -0.68 -0.10
C VAL A 139 12.36 -1.16 1.00
N ARG A 140 12.66 -0.31 1.99
CA ARG A 140 13.47 -0.67 3.15
C ARG A 140 12.94 -1.88 3.90
N ASP A 141 11.63 -1.95 4.12
CA ASP A 141 11.02 -3.08 4.84
C ASP A 141 11.07 -4.37 4.02
N SER A 142 10.93 -4.28 2.69
CA SER A 142 11.13 -5.42 1.78
C SER A 142 12.56 -5.94 1.79
N GLU A 143 13.55 -5.05 1.67
CA GLU A 143 14.97 -5.41 1.72
C GLU A 143 15.33 -6.01 3.09
N TYR A 144 14.80 -5.43 4.17
CA TYR A 144 15.01 -5.98 5.51
C TYR A 144 14.42 -7.40 5.66
N LEU A 145 13.19 -7.62 5.18
CA LEU A 145 12.61 -8.96 5.16
C LEU A 145 13.41 -9.92 4.28
N SER A 146 13.94 -9.46 3.15
CA SER A 146 14.77 -10.27 2.24
C SER A 146 16.03 -10.79 2.93
N ILE A 147 16.70 -9.94 3.73
CA ILE A 147 17.86 -10.35 4.53
C ILE A 147 17.47 -11.45 5.52
N LEU A 148 16.35 -11.31 6.21
CA LEU A 148 15.87 -12.30 7.18
C LEU A 148 15.48 -13.63 6.53
N LEU A 149 14.83 -13.59 5.36
CA LEU A 149 14.48 -14.81 4.61
C LEU A 149 15.73 -15.52 4.09
N THR A 150 16.75 -14.76 3.63
CA THR A 150 18.04 -15.31 3.19
C THR A 150 18.76 -16.00 4.34
N ALA A 151 18.77 -15.40 5.53
CA ALA A 151 19.38 -15.98 6.72
C ALA A 151 18.74 -17.31 7.15
N GLU A 152 17.47 -17.50 6.82
CA GLU A 152 16.70 -18.72 7.10
C GLU A 152 16.66 -19.71 5.92
N HIS A 153 17.48 -19.47 4.88
CA HIS A 153 17.58 -20.27 3.66
C HIS A 153 16.25 -20.43 2.90
N LEU A 154 15.43 -19.37 2.89
CA LEU A 154 14.17 -19.33 2.16
C LEU A 154 14.34 -18.58 0.85
N ASP A 155 14.26 -19.30 -0.27
CA ASP A 155 14.32 -18.71 -1.61
C ASP A 155 13.10 -17.81 -1.87
N HIS A 156 13.35 -16.55 -2.20
CA HIS A 156 12.31 -15.55 -2.38
C HIS A 156 12.68 -14.54 -3.47
N GLN A 157 11.67 -13.80 -3.93
CA GLN A 157 11.84 -12.71 -4.89
C GLN A 157 11.26 -11.41 -4.35
N VAL A 158 11.98 -10.30 -4.54
CA VAL A 158 11.59 -8.97 -4.08
C VAL A 158 11.17 -8.09 -5.25
N LEU A 159 10.06 -7.38 -5.09
CA LEU A 159 9.49 -6.47 -6.07
C LEU A 159 9.41 -5.06 -5.48
N ASN A 160 10.21 -4.15 -6.04
CA ASN A 160 10.37 -2.78 -5.53
C ASN A 160 9.68 -1.69 -6.37
N ALA A 161 8.84 -2.07 -7.35
CA ALA A 161 8.11 -1.17 -8.26
C ALA A 161 8.98 -0.28 -9.19
N VAL A 162 10.26 -0.64 -9.38
CA VAL A 162 11.23 0.08 -10.23
C VAL A 162 11.26 -0.47 -11.66
N ARG A 163 11.06 -1.78 -11.86
CA ARG A 163 11.22 -2.44 -13.18
C ARG A 163 9.96 -3.18 -13.63
N HIS A 164 9.02 -2.45 -14.24
CA HIS A 164 7.67 -2.96 -14.50
C HIS A 164 7.56 -4.22 -15.37
N ARG A 165 8.42 -4.42 -16.39
CA ARG A 165 8.33 -5.60 -17.26
C ARG A 165 8.79 -6.88 -16.57
N GLU A 166 9.92 -6.83 -15.88
CA GLU A 166 10.48 -7.97 -15.13
C GLU A 166 9.57 -8.34 -13.95
N GLU A 167 9.00 -7.33 -13.26
CA GLU A 167 8.07 -7.52 -12.15
C GLU A 167 6.80 -8.27 -12.57
N ALA A 168 6.29 -8.01 -13.78
CA ALA A 168 5.10 -8.70 -14.27
C ALA A 168 5.34 -10.21 -14.43
N GLN A 169 6.52 -10.61 -14.88
CA GLN A 169 6.87 -12.03 -15.02
C GLN A 169 6.98 -12.71 -13.65
N ILE A 170 7.68 -12.07 -12.71
CA ILE A 170 7.81 -12.55 -11.33
C ILE A 170 6.44 -12.76 -10.68
N VAL A 171 5.53 -11.78 -10.83
CA VAL A 171 4.19 -11.86 -10.23
C VAL A 171 3.33 -12.93 -10.89
N ALA A 172 3.48 -13.17 -12.19
CA ALA A 172 2.79 -14.27 -12.85
C ALA A 172 3.21 -15.64 -12.29
N GLU A 173 4.46 -15.77 -11.83
CA GLU A 173 5.02 -16.98 -11.22
C GLU A 173 4.79 -17.07 -9.69
N ALA A 174 4.31 -16.01 -9.05
CA ALA A 174 4.11 -15.96 -7.60
C ALA A 174 3.12 -17.03 -7.07
N GLY A 175 2.28 -17.57 -7.95
CA GLY A 175 1.32 -18.62 -7.61
C GLY A 175 1.83 -20.05 -7.79
N GLN A 176 3.10 -20.26 -8.18
CA GLN A 176 3.67 -21.61 -8.31
C GLN A 176 4.01 -22.23 -6.94
N PRO A 177 4.03 -23.57 -6.80
CA PRO A 177 4.33 -24.24 -5.54
C PRO A 177 5.63 -23.73 -4.88
N GLY A 178 5.58 -23.51 -3.56
CA GLY A 178 6.72 -23.10 -2.74
C GLY A 178 7.21 -21.66 -2.99
N ARG A 179 6.62 -20.87 -3.88
CA ARG A 179 7.15 -19.54 -4.18
C ARG A 179 6.89 -18.54 -3.06
N ILE A 180 7.93 -17.82 -2.66
CA ILE A 180 7.83 -16.68 -1.74
C ILE A 180 8.10 -15.40 -2.55
N THR A 181 7.12 -14.49 -2.56
CA THR A 181 7.22 -13.20 -3.25
C THR A 181 6.99 -12.08 -2.25
N VAL A 182 7.93 -11.14 -2.15
CA VAL A 182 7.85 -9.94 -1.33
C VAL A 182 7.58 -8.75 -2.24
N ALA A 183 6.48 -8.04 -2.01
CA ALA A 183 6.06 -6.89 -2.80
C ALA A 183 5.99 -5.63 -1.95
N THR A 184 6.71 -4.58 -2.36
CA THR A 184 6.55 -3.25 -1.78
C THR A 184 5.23 -2.64 -2.24
N ASN A 185 4.38 -2.24 -1.29
CA ASN A 185 3.09 -1.61 -1.52
C ASN A 185 2.21 -2.38 -2.52
N MET A 186 2.08 -1.85 -3.73
CA MET A 186 1.31 -2.41 -4.83
C MET A 186 2.20 -2.73 -6.03
N ALA A 187 3.45 -3.15 -5.80
CA ALA A 187 4.29 -3.71 -6.85
C ALA A 187 3.57 -4.90 -7.53
N GLY A 188 3.69 -5.01 -8.85
CA GLY A 188 2.92 -6.01 -9.62
C GLY A 188 1.43 -5.73 -9.79
N ARG A 189 0.97 -4.51 -9.47
CA ARG A 189 -0.42 -4.11 -9.73
C ARG A 189 -0.73 -4.19 -11.23
N GLY A 190 -1.81 -4.89 -11.55
CA GLY A 190 -2.27 -5.12 -12.92
C GLY A 190 -2.00 -6.53 -13.42
N THR A 191 -1.04 -7.25 -12.82
CA THR A 191 -0.75 -8.65 -13.16
C THR A 191 -1.59 -9.60 -12.31
N ASP A 192 -2.10 -10.63 -12.96
CA ASP A 192 -2.89 -11.69 -12.33
C ASP A 192 -1.99 -12.82 -11.82
N ILE A 193 -2.08 -13.15 -10.52
CA ILE A 193 -1.39 -14.30 -9.92
C ILE A 193 -2.29 -15.53 -10.07
N LYS A 194 -1.95 -16.41 -11.01
CA LYS A 194 -2.65 -17.68 -11.22
C LYS A 194 -2.02 -18.78 -10.38
N LEU A 195 -2.83 -19.66 -9.81
CA LEU A 195 -2.32 -20.80 -9.05
C LEU A 195 -1.68 -21.82 -9.99
N GLY A 196 -0.49 -22.29 -9.62
CA GLY A 196 0.18 -23.41 -10.27
C GLY A 196 -0.54 -24.75 -10.01
N ARG A 197 -0.12 -25.79 -10.73
CA ARG A 197 -0.67 -27.14 -10.55
C ARG A 197 -0.40 -27.63 -9.11
N GLY A 198 -1.40 -28.22 -8.46
CA GLY A 198 -1.28 -28.75 -7.09
C GLY A 198 -1.42 -27.69 -5.98
N VAL A 199 -1.47 -26.40 -6.31
CA VAL A 199 -1.51 -25.32 -5.31
C VAL A 199 -2.89 -25.14 -4.71
N ALA A 200 -3.96 -25.42 -5.46
CA ALA A 200 -5.31 -25.32 -4.94
C ALA A 200 -5.55 -26.31 -3.79
N GLU A 201 -4.98 -27.51 -3.91
CA GLU A 201 -4.97 -28.58 -2.90
C GLU A 201 -4.20 -28.15 -1.64
N LEU A 202 -3.19 -27.29 -1.79
CA LEU A 202 -2.42 -26.66 -0.70
C LEU A 202 -3.11 -25.41 -0.12
N ALA A 203 -4.44 -25.29 -0.25
CA ALA A 203 -5.24 -24.14 0.15
C ALA A 203 -4.94 -22.81 -0.59
N GLY A 204 -4.30 -22.88 -1.76
CA GLY A 204 -4.09 -21.75 -2.66
C GLY A 204 -3.06 -20.73 -2.19
N LEU A 205 -3.05 -19.53 -2.79
CA LEU A 205 -2.11 -18.46 -2.42
C LEU A 205 -2.38 -17.94 -1.01
N HIS A 206 -1.33 -17.86 -0.18
CA HIS A 206 -1.38 -17.17 1.10
C HIS A 206 -0.84 -15.73 0.96
N VAL A 207 -1.63 -14.75 1.36
CA VAL A 207 -1.23 -13.34 1.35
C VAL A 207 -0.99 -12.87 2.78
N ILE A 208 0.17 -12.29 3.03
CA ILE A 208 0.53 -11.71 4.33
C ILE A 208 0.73 -10.21 4.16
N ALA A 209 0.00 -9.40 4.90
CA ALA A 209 0.32 -7.98 5.06
C ALA A 209 1.26 -7.83 6.26
N ALA A 210 2.52 -7.44 6.01
CA ALA A 210 3.52 -7.21 7.05
C ALA A 210 3.26 -5.91 7.83
N GLU A 211 2.41 -5.03 7.28
CA GLU A 211 1.87 -3.83 7.91
C GLU A 211 0.47 -3.55 7.33
N ARG A 212 -0.37 -2.88 8.12
CA ARG A 212 -1.65 -2.34 7.65
C ARG A 212 -1.41 -0.99 6.97
N ASN A 213 -2.13 -0.71 5.90
CA ASN A 213 -2.07 0.58 5.21
C ASN A 213 -2.94 1.62 5.90
N GLU A 214 -2.65 2.91 5.66
CA GLU A 214 -3.48 4.03 6.16
C GLU A 214 -4.93 3.95 5.67
N SER A 215 -5.15 3.38 4.48
CA SER A 215 -6.47 3.15 3.92
C SER A 215 -6.78 1.66 3.82
N GLY A 216 -7.89 1.24 4.45
CA GLY A 216 -8.35 -0.15 4.39
C GLY A 216 -8.61 -0.64 2.96
N ARG A 217 -8.86 0.30 2.03
CA ARG A 217 -9.00 -0.01 0.60
C ARG A 217 -7.74 -0.65 0.00
N ILE A 218 -6.55 -0.22 0.42
CA ILE A 218 -5.27 -0.73 -0.09
C ILE A 218 -5.02 -2.13 0.45
N ASP A 219 -5.31 -2.36 1.74
CA ASP A 219 -5.24 -3.70 2.33
C ASP A 219 -6.15 -4.69 1.60
N ARG A 220 -7.37 -4.29 1.24
CA ARG A 220 -8.27 -5.14 0.45
C ARG A 220 -7.75 -5.41 -0.95
N GLN A 221 -7.02 -4.48 -1.57
CA GLN A 221 -6.39 -4.73 -2.87
C GLN A 221 -5.27 -5.76 -2.76
N LEU A 222 -4.50 -5.74 -1.67
CA LEU A 222 -3.50 -6.77 -1.37
C LEU A 222 -4.17 -8.11 -1.10
N PHE A 223 -5.16 -8.17 -0.21
CA PHE A 223 -5.89 -9.40 0.10
C PHE A 223 -6.66 -9.96 -1.11
N GLY A 224 -7.08 -9.09 -2.04
CA GLY A 224 -7.70 -9.44 -3.32
C GLY A 224 -6.73 -10.04 -4.34
N ARG A 225 -5.44 -10.18 -4.02
CA ARG A 225 -4.45 -10.87 -4.87
C ARG A 225 -4.60 -12.40 -4.82
N CYS A 226 -5.21 -12.96 -3.78
CA CYS A 226 -5.54 -14.39 -3.67
C CYS A 226 -7.03 -14.68 -3.85
N ALA A 227 -7.36 -15.98 -3.97
CA ALA A 227 -8.71 -16.50 -4.10
C ALA A 227 -9.48 -15.90 -5.29
N ARG A 228 -8.88 -15.93 -6.48
CA ARG A 228 -9.46 -15.42 -7.72
C ARG A 228 -10.26 -16.51 -8.41
N GLN A 229 -11.33 -16.14 -9.11
CA GLN A 229 -12.16 -17.10 -9.87
C GLN A 229 -12.59 -18.34 -9.04
N GLY A 230 -12.90 -18.14 -7.76
CA GLY A 230 -13.31 -19.21 -6.85
C GLY A 230 -12.17 -20.09 -6.33
N ASP A 231 -10.92 -19.75 -6.61
CA ASP A 231 -9.76 -20.44 -6.08
C ASP A 231 -9.71 -20.34 -4.55
N PRO A 232 -9.14 -21.34 -3.86
CA PRO A 232 -8.82 -21.22 -2.46
C PRO A 232 -7.73 -20.17 -2.25
N GLY A 233 -7.69 -19.60 -1.05
CA GLY A 233 -6.68 -18.64 -0.68
C GLY A 233 -6.96 -18.10 0.71
N SER A 234 -5.90 -17.64 1.38
CA SER A 234 -6.05 -17.00 2.68
C SER A 234 -5.24 -15.72 2.77
N ALA A 235 -5.73 -14.76 3.54
CA ALA A 235 -5.06 -13.50 3.79
C ALA A 235 -4.95 -13.26 5.30
N GLN A 236 -3.82 -12.73 5.77
CA GLN A 236 -3.59 -12.39 7.17
C GLN A 236 -2.76 -11.11 7.26
N ALA A 237 -2.99 -10.29 8.29
CA ALA A 237 -2.06 -9.23 8.65
C ALA A 237 -1.26 -9.62 9.89
N ILE A 238 0.04 -9.34 9.86
CA ILE A 238 0.95 -9.50 11.00
C ILE A 238 1.52 -8.11 11.26
N VAL A 239 1.10 -7.50 12.36
CA VAL A 239 1.31 -6.07 12.63
C VAL A 239 1.93 -5.82 13.98
N SER A 240 2.51 -4.63 14.15
CA SER A 240 3.08 -4.19 15.42
C SER A 240 2.40 -2.91 15.93
N LEU A 241 2.28 -2.79 17.25
CA LEU A 241 1.87 -1.54 17.90
C LEU A 241 2.86 -0.38 17.65
N GLU A 242 4.07 -0.69 17.19
CA GLU A 242 5.11 0.28 16.79
C GLU A 242 5.09 0.61 15.29
N ASP A 243 4.16 0.05 14.52
CA ASP A 243 4.02 0.40 13.11
C ASP A 243 3.69 1.89 12.96
N GLU A 244 4.28 2.53 11.95
CA GLU A 244 4.36 3.99 11.88
C GLU A 244 2.98 4.67 11.89
N PHE A 245 2.02 4.12 11.15
CA PHE A 245 0.69 4.71 11.04
C PHE A 245 -0.11 4.58 12.36
N VAL A 246 0.12 3.51 13.13
CA VAL A 246 -0.51 3.32 14.44
C VAL A 246 0.01 4.35 15.42
N CYS A 247 1.33 4.57 15.46
CA CYS A 247 1.94 5.60 16.29
C CYS A 247 1.47 7.01 15.91
N ARG A 248 1.15 7.25 14.63
CA ARG A 248 0.66 8.54 14.13
C ARG A 248 -0.81 8.81 14.46
N TYR A 249 -1.69 7.82 14.29
CA TYR A 249 -3.15 8.04 14.35
C TYR A 249 -3.82 7.46 15.61
N ALA A 250 -3.12 6.66 16.41
CA ALA A 250 -3.64 6.04 17.63
C ALA A 250 -2.63 6.08 18.80
N THR A 251 -1.81 7.13 18.88
CA THR A 251 -0.68 7.28 19.83
C THR A 251 -1.03 6.93 21.28
N HIS A 252 -2.13 7.47 21.82
CA HIS A 252 -2.50 7.26 23.22
C HIS A 252 -2.90 5.80 23.51
N LEU A 253 -3.66 5.17 22.62
CA LEU A 253 -4.13 3.79 22.79
C LEU A 253 -2.99 2.79 22.58
N ALA A 254 -2.19 3.01 21.53
CA ALA A 254 -1.00 2.20 21.25
C ALA A 254 -0.01 2.27 22.41
N GLY A 255 0.27 3.48 22.93
CA GLY A 255 1.15 3.67 24.09
C GLY A 255 0.61 3.07 25.38
N HIS A 256 -0.71 3.04 25.57
CA HIS A 256 -1.33 2.39 26.73
C HIS A 256 -1.25 0.86 26.66
N LEU A 257 -1.56 0.29 25.50
CA LEU A 257 -1.44 -1.15 25.25
C LEU A 257 0.02 -1.59 25.35
N LYS A 258 0.95 -0.82 24.78
CA LYS A 258 2.38 -1.09 24.87
C LYS A 258 2.87 -1.10 26.33
N ARG A 259 2.46 -0.13 27.15
CA ARG A 259 2.83 -0.09 28.59
C ARG A 259 2.25 -1.26 29.37
N ARG A 260 0.99 -1.62 29.11
CA ARG A 260 0.34 -2.79 29.74
C ARG A 260 0.99 -4.12 29.35
N HIS A 261 1.54 -4.18 28.14
CA HIS A 261 2.12 -5.39 27.58
C HIS A 261 3.64 -5.29 27.39
N ALA A 262 4.31 -4.43 28.16
CA ALA A 262 5.74 -4.13 27.98
C ALA A 262 6.65 -5.35 28.21
N GLN A 263 6.19 -6.35 28.98
CA GLN A 263 6.90 -7.61 29.22
C GLN A 263 6.33 -8.78 28.41
N ALA A 264 5.28 -8.56 27.61
CA ALA A 264 4.71 -9.63 26.79
C ALA A 264 5.48 -9.71 25.47
N SER A 265 6.32 -10.74 25.35
CA SER A 265 6.98 -11.14 24.10
C SER A 265 6.06 -11.92 23.16
N GLY A 266 4.77 -12.02 23.48
CA GLY A 266 3.78 -12.86 22.80
C GLY A 266 2.77 -12.11 21.96
N ASP A 267 1.87 -12.88 21.35
CA ASP A 267 0.74 -12.39 20.55
C ASP A 267 -0.26 -11.60 21.41
N LEU A 268 -0.51 -10.35 21.03
CA LEU A 268 -1.43 -9.41 21.66
C LEU A 268 -2.77 -9.31 20.93
N SER A 269 -3.15 -10.32 20.13
CA SER A 269 -4.36 -10.45 19.31
C SER A 269 -5.73 -10.32 20.00
N SER A 270 -5.79 -9.68 21.16
CA SER A 270 -7.03 -9.27 21.82
C SER A 270 -7.91 -8.41 20.90
N ILE A 271 -9.22 -8.45 21.16
CA ILE A 271 -10.21 -7.61 20.46
C ILE A 271 -9.83 -6.13 20.56
N LEU A 272 -9.34 -5.69 21.72
CA LEU A 272 -8.87 -4.32 21.99
C LEU A 272 -7.68 -3.91 21.11
N ALA A 273 -6.75 -4.82 20.86
CA ALA A 273 -5.61 -4.53 20.00
C ALA A 273 -6.10 -4.35 18.55
N ARG A 274 -6.93 -5.26 18.04
CA ARG A 274 -7.47 -5.17 16.67
C ARG A 274 -8.33 -3.92 16.45
N THR A 275 -9.16 -3.54 17.42
CA THR A 275 -9.94 -2.30 17.33
C THR A 275 -9.08 -1.04 17.29
N THR A 276 -7.90 -1.06 17.91
CA THR A 276 -6.94 0.05 17.84
C THR A 276 -6.46 0.29 16.41
N PHE A 277 -6.17 -0.78 15.65
CA PHE A 277 -5.80 -0.68 14.23
C PHE A 277 -6.94 -0.14 13.37
N HIS A 278 -8.17 -0.63 13.58
CA HIS A 278 -9.34 -0.13 12.86
C HIS A 278 -9.58 1.37 13.13
N LEU A 279 -9.41 1.81 14.38
CA LEU A 279 -9.55 3.23 14.73
C LEU A 279 -8.44 4.09 14.13
N ALA A 280 -7.20 3.58 14.10
CA ALA A 280 -6.07 4.24 13.46
C ALA A 280 -6.34 4.44 11.95
N GLN A 281 -6.79 3.39 11.25
CA GLN A 281 -7.18 3.48 9.83
C GLN A 281 -8.32 4.47 9.61
N TYR A 282 -9.38 4.42 10.42
CA TYR A 282 -10.49 5.36 10.32
C TYR A 282 -10.05 6.82 10.46
N ARG A 283 -9.15 7.11 11.41
CA ARG A 283 -8.58 8.45 11.59
C ARG A 283 -7.71 8.87 10.40
N ALA A 284 -6.88 7.97 9.89
CA ALA A 284 -6.05 8.21 8.72
C ALA A 284 -6.88 8.52 7.47
N ASP A 285 -7.91 7.69 7.19
CA ASP A 285 -8.82 7.90 6.07
C ASP A 285 -9.56 9.25 6.18
N ARG A 286 -10.03 9.64 7.37
CA ARG A 286 -10.66 10.96 7.60
C ARG A 286 -9.70 12.13 7.39
N PHE A 287 -8.46 11.99 7.86
CA PHE A 287 -7.44 13.00 7.65
C PHE A 287 -7.15 13.18 6.15
N ALA A 288 -6.98 12.08 5.42
CA ALA A 288 -6.77 12.09 3.97
C ALA A 288 -7.97 12.69 3.22
N LEU A 289 -9.21 12.38 3.65
CA LEU A 289 -10.42 12.99 3.10
C LEU A 289 -10.45 14.51 3.31
N SER A 290 -10.02 14.99 4.48
CA SER A 290 -9.92 16.43 4.76
C SER A 290 -8.95 17.13 3.81
N GLN A 291 -7.77 16.53 3.57
CA GLN A 291 -6.79 17.04 2.61
C GLN A 291 -7.37 17.12 1.19
N ARG A 292 -8.06 16.07 0.73
CA ARG A 292 -8.70 16.08 -0.60
C ARG A 292 -9.78 17.15 -0.72
N LYS A 293 -10.59 17.37 0.34
CA LYS A 293 -11.55 18.48 0.39
C LYS A 293 -10.89 19.85 0.36
N ALA A 294 -9.72 20.01 0.97
CA ALA A 294 -8.96 21.26 0.91
C ALA A 294 -8.46 21.55 -0.51
N VAL A 295 -7.97 20.53 -1.24
CA VAL A 295 -7.61 20.65 -2.66
C VAL A 295 -8.83 21.10 -3.49
N MET A 296 -9.98 20.46 -3.30
CA MET A 296 -11.22 20.84 -4.00
C MET A 296 -11.66 22.28 -3.72
N ARG A 297 -11.54 22.74 -2.48
CA ARG A 297 -11.83 24.15 -2.12
C ARG A 297 -10.88 25.12 -2.82
N ALA A 298 -9.59 24.79 -2.86
CA ALA A 298 -8.60 25.60 -3.56
C ALA A 298 -8.88 25.66 -5.07
N ASP A 299 -9.28 24.56 -5.69
CA ASP A 299 -9.67 24.54 -7.11
C ASP A 299 -10.93 25.36 -7.38
N HIS A 300 -11.92 25.29 -6.50
CA HIS A 300 -13.15 26.09 -6.60
C HIS A 300 -12.85 27.59 -6.48
N TRP A 301 -12.00 27.98 -5.53
CA TRP A 301 -11.56 29.37 -5.39
C TRP A 301 -10.80 29.87 -6.63
N LEU A 302 -9.96 29.02 -7.23
CA LEU A 302 -9.31 29.33 -8.51
C LEU A 302 -10.32 29.52 -9.64
N ASP A 303 -11.39 28.72 -9.70
CA ASP A 303 -12.46 28.90 -10.69
C ASP A 303 -13.21 30.23 -10.51
N GLU A 304 -13.49 30.63 -9.27
CA GLU A 304 -14.15 31.91 -8.99
C GLU A 304 -13.27 33.11 -9.32
N THR A 305 -11.97 33.03 -9.00
CA THR A 305 -11.02 34.14 -9.20
C THR A 305 -10.53 34.26 -10.63
N ILE A 306 -10.29 33.14 -11.32
CA ILE A 306 -9.84 33.12 -12.72
C ILE A 306 -11.03 33.14 -13.69
N GLY A 307 -12.24 32.76 -13.24
CA GLY A 307 -13.45 32.73 -14.06
C GLY A 307 -13.92 34.09 -14.60
N PHE A 308 -13.30 35.19 -14.16
CA PHE A 308 -13.47 36.51 -14.78
C PHE A 308 -12.61 36.72 -16.05
N ALA A 309 -11.68 35.82 -16.37
CA ALA A 309 -10.88 35.84 -17.58
C ALA A 309 -11.40 34.81 -18.60
N GLY A 310 -12.53 35.11 -19.23
CA GLY A 310 -12.94 34.46 -20.48
C GLY A 310 -14.00 33.35 -20.35
N LYS A 311 -15.27 33.76 -20.24
CA LYS A 311 -16.31 33.11 -21.04
C LYS A 311 -16.34 33.82 -22.39
N THR A 312 -15.70 33.24 -23.40
CA THR A 312 -15.98 33.49 -24.82
C THR A 312 -16.62 32.25 -25.39
#